data_AF-A0A931PPR9-F1
#
_entry.id   AF-A0A931PPR9-F1
#
_cell.length_a   1.000
_cell.length_b   1.000
_cell.length_c   1.000
_cell.angle_alpha   90.00
_cell.angle_beta   90.00
_cell.angle_gamma   90.00
#
_symmetry.space_group_name_H-M   'P 1'
#
loop_
_entity.id
_entity.type
_entity.pdbx_description
1 polymer ?
#
loop_
_entity_poly.entity_id
_entity_poly.type
_entity_poly.pdbx_seq_one_letter_code
_entity_poly.pdbx_strand_id
1 'polypeptide(L)'
;METEDSNRLLYWTAGLSIAAALIHAGVAPEHLSEWWGYGIFFLVAGICQGIYGLVLLLRPWRYDDTGGLREGNDPSYVRTLYMLGIIGNGAIIILYLITRFVGIPFLGPDAGKVEPFTPISVLSKLIELATIVCLVLLMKHSKQQTG
;
A
#
# COMPACT_ATOMS: atom_id res chain seq x y z
N MET A 1 20.52 -5.23 13.17
CA MET A 1 19.11 -5.63 13.25
C MET A 1 19.10 -7.12 12.98
N GLU A 2 18.70 -7.93 13.95
CA GLU A 2 18.72 -9.38 13.83
C GLU A 2 17.64 -9.83 12.82
N THR A 3 17.76 -11.03 12.24
CA THR A 3 16.79 -11.58 11.26
C THR A 3 15.36 -11.57 11.78
N GLU A 4 15.19 -11.63 13.10
CA GLU A 4 13.92 -11.49 13.80
C GLU A 4 13.25 -10.12 13.58
N ASP A 5 14.00 -9.03 13.66
CA ASP A 5 13.48 -7.67 13.50
C ASP A 5 13.00 -7.40 12.07
N SER A 6 13.71 -7.91 11.07
CA SER A 6 13.29 -7.80 9.66
C SER A 6 12.00 -8.58 9.40
N ASN A 7 11.81 -9.73 10.06
CA ASN A 7 10.56 -10.50 9.96
C ASN A 7 9.41 -9.76 10.65
N ARG A 8 9.64 -9.19 11.84
CA ARG A 8 8.65 -8.36 12.53
C ARG A 8 8.21 -7.18 11.67
N LEU A 9 9.17 -6.46 11.08
CA LEU A 9 8.89 -5.32 10.20
C LEU A 9 8.09 -5.72 8.96
N LEU A 10 8.37 -6.89 8.37
CA LEU A 10 7.58 -7.42 7.25
C LEU A 10 6.13 -7.68 7.65
N TYR A 11 5.88 -8.35 8.79
CA TYR A 11 4.52 -8.61 9.28
C TYR A 11 3.77 -7.32 9.61
N TRP A 12 4.44 -6.34 10.22
CA TRP A 12 3.85 -5.01 10.43
C TRP A 12 3.47 -4.35 9.12
N THR A 13 4.36 -4.36 8.13
CA THR A 13 4.09 -3.78 6.80
C THR A 13 2.88 -4.44 6.15
N ALA A 14 2.80 -5.77 6.22
CA ALA A 14 1.70 -6.52 5.64
C ALA A 14 0.36 -6.23 6.35
N GLY A 15 0.38 -6.18 7.69
CA GLY A 15 -0.80 -5.81 8.49
C GLY A 15 -1.28 -4.39 8.21
N LEU A 16 -0.35 -3.42 8.09
CA LEU A 16 -0.69 -2.04 7.72
C LEU A 16 -1.33 -1.96 6.33
N SER A 17 -0.79 -2.68 5.34
CA SER A 17 -1.38 -2.74 4.00
C SER A 17 -2.79 -3.32 4.00
N ILE A 18 -3.03 -4.39 4.77
CA ILE A 18 -4.37 -4.98 4.92
C ILE A 18 -5.31 -4.02 5.66
N ALA A 19 -4.84 -3.31 6.68
CA ALA A 19 -5.63 -2.31 7.38
C ALA A 19 -6.05 -1.16 6.44
N ALA A 20 -5.13 -0.66 5.61
CA ALA A 20 -5.46 0.33 4.58
C ALA A 20 -6.52 -0.22 3.61
N ALA A 21 -6.36 -1.47 3.15
CA ALA A 21 -7.31 -2.12 2.26
C ALA A 21 -8.74 -2.15 2.81
N LEU A 22 -8.88 -2.50 4.10
CA LEU A 22 -10.17 -2.53 4.79
C LEU A 22 -10.79 -1.13 4.93
N ILE A 23 -9.99 -0.09 5.17
CA ILE A 23 -10.50 1.28 5.24
C ILE A 23 -11.01 1.74 3.86
N HIS A 24 -10.23 1.53 2.80
CA HIS A 24 -10.66 1.89 1.44
C HIS A 24 -11.90 1.13 0.99
N ALA A 25 -11.96 -0.17 1.26
CA ALA A 25 -13.17 -0.96 1.01
C ALA A 25 -14.37 -0.47 1.84
N GLY A 26 -14.14 -0.05 3.08
CA GLY A 26 -15.19 0.45 3.97
C GLY A 26 -15.78 1.79 3.55
N VAL A 27 -14.99 2.70 2.97
CA VAL A 27 -15.48 4.00 2.47
C VAL A 27 -15.99 3.93 1.03
N ALA A 28 -15.73 2.85 0.29
CA ALA A 28 -16.16 2.71 -1.09
C ALA A 28 -17.67 2.82 -1.31
N PRO A 29 -18.57 2.27 -0.46
CA PRO A 29 -20.02 2.39 -0.67
C PRO A 29 -20.53 3.83 -0.65
N GLU A 30 -20.00 4.65 0.27
CA GLU A 30 -20.31 6.08 0.36
C GLU A 30 -19.93 6.78 -0.96
N HIS A 31 -18.72 6.56 -1.44
CA HIS A 31 -18.25 7.17 -2.69
C HIS A 31 -18.93 6.59 -3.95
N LEU A 32 -19.34 5.32 -3.94
CA LEU A 32 -20.16 4.75 -5.02
C LEU A 32 -21.53 5.44 -5.12
N SER A 33 -22.08 5.88 -3.99
CA SER A 33 -23.35 6.61 -3.94
C SER A 33 -23.24 8.04 -4.46
N GLU A 34 -22.06 8.65 -4.33
CA GLU A 34 -21.75 9.97 -4.89
C GLU A 34 -21.47 9.89 -6.39
N TRP A 35 -20.52 9.03 -6.78
CA TRP A 35 -20.17 8.78 -8.17
C TRP A 35 -19.41 7.47 -8.34
N TRP A 36 -19.86 6.64 -9.28
CA TRP A 36 -19.32 5.29 -9.49
C TRP A 36 -17.78 5.25 -9.63
N GLY A 37 -17.16 6.25 -10.27
CA GLY A 37 -15.72 6.27 -10.46
C GLY A 37 -14.92 6.57 -9.18
N TYR A 38 -15.47 7.34 -8.24
CA TYR A 38 -14.86 7.53 -6.92
C TYR A 38 -14.87 6.20 -6.17
N GLY A 39 -16.03 5.54 -6.13
CA GLY A 39 -16.17 4.24 -5.52
C GLY A 39 -15.26 3.16 -6.12
N ILE A 40 -15.15 3.09 -7.45
CA ILE A 40 -14.22 2.16 -8.13
C ILE A 40 -12.78 2.45 -7.74
N PHE A 41 -12.37 3.71 -7.65
CA PHE A 41 -11.01 4.05 -7.20
C PHE A 41 -10.72 3.46 -5.81
N PHE A 42 -11.63 3.64 -4.85
CA PHE A 42 -11.48 3.08 -3.50
C PHE A 42 -11.47 1.55 -3.51
N LEU A 43 -12.33 0.90 -4.30
CA LEU A 43 -12.33 -0.57 -4.43
C LEU A 43 -11.02 -1.09 -5.01
N VAL A 44 -10.53 -0.48 -6.09
CA VAL A 44 -9.27 -0.88 -6.73
C VAL A 44 -8.09 -0.67 -5.79
N ALA A 45 -8.01 0.50 -5.13
CA ALA A 45 -6.98 0.77 -4.13
C ALA A 45 -7.02 -0.28 -3.00
N GLY A 46 -8.21 -0.56 -2.46
CA GLY A 46 -8.41 -1.57 -1.43
C GLY A 46 -7.99 -2.97 -1.86
N ILE A 47 -8.42 -3.42 -3.04
CA ILE A 47 -8.04 -4.72 -3.59
C ILE A 47 -6.52 -4.81 -3.78
N CYS A 48 -5.90 -3.79 -4.38
CA CYS A 48 -4.46 -3.76 -4.60
C CYS A 48 -3.69 -3.82 -3.27
N GLN A 49 -4.08 -3.05 -2.25
CA GLN A 49 -3.43 -3.07 -0.93
C GLN A 49 -3.69 -4.38 -0.17
N GLY A 50 -4.87 -4.99 -0.35
CA GLY A 50 -5.21 -6.28 0.23
C GLY A 50 -4.35 -7.40 -0.35
N ILE A 51 -4.29 -7.48 -1.69
CA ILE A 51 -3.41 -8.42 -2.41
C ILE A 51 -1.97 -8.18 -2.01
N TYR A 52 -1.51 -6.92 -1.98
CA TYR A 52 -0.14 -6.58 -1.61
C TYR A 52 0.21 -7.07 -0.20
N GLY A 53 -0.66 -6.83 0.77
CA GLY A 53 -0.48 -7.31 2.14
C GLY A 53 -0.45 -8.84 2.23
N LEU A 54 -1.36 -9.54 1.54
CA LEU A 54 -1.36 -11.01 1.48
C LEU A 54 -0.09 -11.55 0.83
N VAL A 55 0.37 -10.93 -0.25
CA VAL A 55 1.61 -11.27 -0.94
C VAL A 55 2.82 -11.13 0.00
N LEU A 56 2.87 -10.07 0.83
CA LEU A 56 3.88 -9.91 1.89
C LEU A 56 3.79 -10.97 2.99
N LEU A 57 2.59 -11.38 3.40
CA LEU A 57 2.40 -12.41 4.43
C LEU A 57 2.79 -13.81 3.95
N LEU A 58 2.29 -14.19 2.76
CA LEU A 58 2.44 -15.52 2.21
C LEU A 58 3.84 -15.77 1.65
N ARG A 59 4.56 -14.69 1.28
CA ARG A 59 5.93 -14.73 0.76
C ARG A 59 6.09 -15.78 -0.36
N PRO A 60 5.25 -15.74 -1.42
CA PRO A 60 5.27 -16.74 -2.48
C PRO A 60 6.64 -16.87 -3.15
N TRP A 61 7.44 -15.79 -3.18
CA TRP A 61 8.82 -15.80 -3.69
C TRP A 61 9.82 -16.62 -2.87
N ARG A 62 9.44 -17.17 -1.72
CA ARG A 62 10.29 -18.12 -0.98
C ARG A 62 10.26 -19.52 -1.58
N TYR A 63 9.30 -19.82 -2.46
CA TYR A 63 9.12 -21.15 -3.03
C TYR A 63 9.50 -21.20 -4.52
N ASP A 64 10.03 -22.32 -4.98
CA ASP A 64 10.31 -22.61 -6.40
C ASP A 64 9.11 -23.30 -7.09
N ASP A 65 9.24 -23.58 -8.39
CA ASP A 65 8.16 -24.18 -9.20
C ASP A 65 7.79 -25.61 -8.75
N THR A 66 8.62 -26.24 -7.91
CA THR A 66 8.37 -27.56 -7.30
C THR A 66 7.79 -27.46 -5.88
N GLY A 67 7.65 -26.24 -5.34
CA GLY A 67 7.22 -26.00 -3.95
C GLY A 67 8.34 -26.11 -2.92
N GLY A 68 9.60 -26.30 -3.36
CA GLY A 68 10.79 -26.26 -2.52
C GLY A 68 11.16 -24.84 -2.10
N LEU A 69 11.98 -24.67 -1.06
CA LEU A 69 12.53 -23.37 -0.70
C LEU A 69 13.54 -22.94 -1.77
N ARG A 70 13.36 -21.75 -2.36
CA ARG A 70 14.33 -21.19 -3.32
C ARG A 70 15.71 -21.04 -2.67
N GLU A 71 16.72 -21.73 -3.20
CA GLU A 71 18.12 -21.41 -2.93
C GLU A 71 18.47 -20.04 -3.54
N GLY A 72 19.25 -19.24 -2.80
CA GLY A 72 19.35 -17.80 -3.04
C GLY A 72 20.05 -17.39 -4.34
N ASN A 73 19.60 -16.27 -4.91
CA ASN A 73 20.42 -15.04 -5.08
C ASN A 73 19.84 -13.97 -6.03
N ASP A 74 18.58 -14.05 -6.47
CA ASP A 74 17.98 -12.94 -7.21
C ASP A 74 16.98 -12.10 -6.36
N PRO A 75 17.44 -11.04 -5.67
CA PRO A 75 16.59 -10.17 -4.85
C PRO A 75 15.75 -9.19 -5.68
N SER A 76 15.84 -9.22 -7.02
CA SER A 76 15.18 -8.24 -7.89
C SER A 76 13.66 -8.22 -7.72
N TYR A 77 13.02 -9.38 -7.56
CA TYR A 77 11.57 -9.48 -7.34
C TYR A 77 11.13 -8.84 -6.03
N VAL A 78 11.86 -9.09 -4.94
CA VAL A 78 11.54 -8.52 -3.62
C VAL A 78 11.71 -7.00 -3.62
N ARG A 79 12.78 -6.51 -4.26
CA ARG A 79 13.01 -5.07 -4.40
C ARG A 79 11.91 -4.41 -5.23
N THR A 80 11.52 -5.04 -6.34
CA THR A 80 10.43 -4.56 -7.21
C THR A 80 9.12 -4.50 -6.43
N LEU A 81 8.80 -5.53 -5.66
CA LEU A 81 7.63 -5.55 -4.80
C LEU A 81 7.61 -4.37 -3.82
N TYR A 82 8.72 -4.13 -3.11
CA TYR A 82 8.80 -2.99 -2.18
C TYR A 82 8.66 -1.64 -2.89
N MET A 83 9.24 -1.48 -4.09
CA MET A 83 9.06 -0.27 -4.89
C MET A 83 7.60 -0.07 -5.32
N LEU A 84 6.91 -1.13 -5.76
CA LEU A 84 5.49 -1.07 -6.12
C LEU A 84 4.64 -0.61 -4.93
N GLY A 85 4.89 -1.14 -3.74
CA GLY A 85 4.22 -0.69 -2.52
C GLY A 85 4.49 0.79 -2.20
N ILE A 86 5.73 1.25 -2.33
CA ILE A 86 6.11 2.65 -2.09
C ILE A 86 5.42 3.59 -3.09
N ILE A 87 5.50 3.26 -4.38
CA ILE A 87 4.94 4.09 -5.46
C ILE A 87 3.42 4.11 -5.37
N GLY A 88 2.78 2.96 -5.17
CA GLY A 88 1.32 2.86 -5.09
C GLY A 88 0.73 3.64 -3.92
N ASN A 89 1.26 3.45 -2.71
CA ASN A 89 0.82 4.22 -1.54
C ASN A 89 1.17 5.70 -1.68
N GLY A 90 2.33 6.02 -2.26
CA GLY A 90 2.73 7.41 -2.54
C GLY A 90 1.74 8.10 -3.48
N ALA A 91 1.29 7.42 -4.53
CA ALA A 91 0.30 7.94 -5.46
C ALA A 91 -1.05 8.23 -4.78
N ILE A 92 -1.51 7.34 -3.89
CA ILE A 92 -2.74 7.55 -3.12
C ILE A 92 -2.62 8.78 -2.19
N ILE A 93 -1.48 8.90 -1.48
CA ILE A 93 -1.23 10.06 -0.60
C ILE A 93 -1.15 11.36 -1.41
N ILE A 94 -0.46 11.35 -2.55
CA ILE A 94 -0.36 12.54 -3.43
C ILE A 94 -1.75 12.94 -3.93
N LEU A 95 -2.55 11.99 -4.41
CA LEU A 95 -3.91 12.26 -4.85
C LEU A 95 -4.76 12.82 -3.71
N TYR A 96 -4.68 12.23 -2.51
CA TYR A 96 -5.35 12.75 -1.31
C TYR A 96 -5.00 14.21 -1.06
N LEU A 97 -3.70 14.56 -1.08
CA LEU A 97 -3.28 15.95 -0.85
C LEU A 97 -3.83 16.87 -1.95
N ILE A 98 -3.86 16.42 -3.20
CA ILE A 98 -4.49 17.18 -4.30
C ILE A 98 -5.95 17.46 -4.00
N THR A 99 -6.76 16.47 -3.59
CA THR A 99 -8.18 16.72 -3.32
C THR A 99 -8.42 17.62 -2.10
N ARG A 100 -7.46 17.70 -1.15
CA ARG A 100 -7.55 18.54 0.06
C ARG A 100 -7.05 19.97 -0.13
N PHE A 101 -6.14 20.21 -1.07
CA PHE A 101 -5.55 21.55 -1.28
C PHE A 101 -5.97 22.21 -2.59
N VAL A 102 -6.25 21.42 -3.63
CA VAL A 102 -6.56 21.91 -4.99
C VAL A 102 -7.99 21.58 -5.37
N GLY A 103 -8.49 20.42 -4.94
CA GLY A 103 -9.82 19.90 -5.24
C GLY A 103 -9.79 18.61 -6.07
N ILE A 104 -10.95 17.97 -6.22
CA ILE A 104 -11.08 16.69 -6.92
C ILE A 104 -10.71 16.86 -8.40
N PRO A 105 -9.77 16.08 -8.94
CA PRO A 105 -9.28 16.29 -10.30
C PRO A 105 -10.25 15.76 -11.38
N PHE A 106 -10.50 16.61 -12.38
CA PHE A 106 -11.07 16.35 -13.72
C PHE A 106 -12.46 15.69 -13.86
N LEU A 107 -12.83 14.73 -13.02
CA LEU A 107 -13.99 13.85 -13.23
C LEU A 107 -14.92 13.83 -12.00
N GLY A 108 -16.20 13.55 -12.26
CA GLY A 108 -17.23 13.42 -11.24
C GLY A 108 -17.99 14.73 -10.95
N PRO A 109 -19.11 14.65 -10.20
CA PRO A 109 -19.98 15.78 -9.91
C PRO A 109 -19.34 16.84 -9.00
N ASP A 110 -18.28 16.45 -8.28
CA ASP A 110 -17.55 17.29 -7.34
C ASP A 110 -16.17 17.72 -7.84
N ALA A 111 -15.90 17.57 -9.14
CA ALA A 111 -14.65 18.03 -9.75
C ALA A 111 -14.39 19.51 -9.42
N GLY A 112 -13.16 19.81 -9.00
CA GLY A 112 -12.72 21.14 -8.56
C GLY A 112 -13.13 21.53 -7.14
N LYS A 113 -13.98 20.75 -6.46
CA LYS A 113 -14.33 21.00 -5.05
C LYS A 113 -13.25 20.45 -4.14
N VAL A 114 -12.89 21.22 -3.12
CA VAL A 114 -11.95 20.81 -2.08
C VAL A 114 -12.65 19.91 -1.08
N GLU A 115 -12.07 18.73 -0.85
CA GLU A 115 -12.58 17.78 0.13
C GLU A 115 -12.13 18.15 1.56
N PRO A 116 -13.02 18.01 2.56
CA PRO A 116 -12.65 18.23 3.94
C PRO A 116 -11.73 17.12 4.47
N PHE A 117 -11.03 17.44 5.56
CA PHE A 117 -10.31 16.45 6.35
C PHE A 117 -11.29 15.68 7.24
N THR A 118 -11.43 14.38 7.00
CA THR A 118 -12.18 13.48 7.88
C THR A 118 -11.23 12.61 8.70
N PRO A 119 -11.58 12.22 9.95
CA PRO A 119 -10.72 11.38 10.78
C PRO A 119 -10.30 10.07 10.10
N ILE A 120 -11.22 9.40 9.39
CA ILE A 120 -10.95 8.15 8.68
C ILE A 120 -9.98 8.36 7.50
N SER A 121 -10.08 9.49 6.83
CA SER A 121 -9.20 9.84 5.71
C SER A 121 -7.78 10.15 6.21
N VAL A 122 -7.63 10.83 7.35
CA VAL A 122 -6.33 11.09 7.96
C VAL A 122 -5.70 9.79 8.47
N LEU A 123 -6.49 8.95 9.17
CA LEU A 123 -6.02 7.66 9.68
C LEU A 123 -5.48 6.76 8.55
N SER A 124 -6.22 6.64 7.45
CA SER A 124 -5.74 5.85 6.31
C SER A 124 -4.44 6.40 5.72
N LYS A 125 -4.23 7.72 5.68
CA LYS A 125 -2.99 8.31 5.15
C LYS A 125 -1.80 8.05 6.08
N LEU A 126 -2.02 8.06 7.39
CA LEU A 126 -1.00 7.71 8.37
C LEU A 126 -0.58 6.23 8.24
N ILE A 127 -1.54 5.32 8.02
CA ILE A 127 -1.27 3.91 7.78
C ILE A 127 -0.49 3.70 6.47
N GLU A 128 -0.87 4.39 5.39
CA GLU A 128 -0.16 4.33 4.11
C GLU A 128 1.27 4.88 4.23
N LEU A 129 1.46 5.99 4.96
CA LEU A 129 2.77 6.56 5.21
C LEU A 129 3.64 5.61 6.06
N ALA A 130 3.07 5.00 7.11
CA ALA A 130 3.77 4.00 7.92
C ALA A 130 4.17 2.79 7.08
N THR A 131 3.31 2.36 6.15
CA THR A 131 3.60 1.28 5.19
C THR A 131 4.82 1.65 4.34
N ILE A 132 4.85 2.86 3.77
CA ILE A 132 5.99 3.36 2.98
C ILE A 132 7.27 3.37 3.81
N VAL A 133 7.24 3.88 5.05
CA VAL A 133 8.41 3.93 5.93
C VAL A 133 8.94 2.52 6.18
N CYS A 134 8.08 1.56 6.50
CA CYS A 134 8.50 0.18 6.73
C CYS A 134 9.12 -0.46 5.47
N LEU A 135 8.53 -0.22 4.28
CA LEU A 135 9.08 -0.69 3.01
C LEU A 135 10.46 -0.10 2.69
N VAL A 136 10.67 1.18 2.96
CA VAL A 136 11.98 1.83 2.79
C VAL A 136 13.01 1.23 3.75
N LEU A 137 12.64 0.95 4.99
CA LEU A 137 13.52 0.30 5.97
C LEU A 137 13.88 -1.14 5.55
N LEU A 138 12.90 -1.93 5.10
CA LEU A 138 13.13 -3.27 4.54
C LEU A 138 14.08 -3.23 3.34
N MET A 139 13.90 -2.25 2.44
CA MET A 139 14.76 -2.10 1.26
C MET A 139 16.20 -1.71 1.64
N LYS A 140 16.39 -0.81 2.61
CA LYS A 140 17.73 -0.46 3.11
C LYS A 140 18.45 -1.66 3.71
N HIS A 141 17.74 -2.50 4.47
CA HIS A 141 18.34 -3.68 5.07
C HIS A 141 18.76 -4.71 4.03
N SER A 142 17.94 -4.94 2.99
CA SER A 142 18.30 -5.87 1.90
C SER A 142 19.58 -5.49 1.14
N LYS A 143 19.85 -4.17 0.99
CA LYS A 143 21.09 -3.69 0.35
C LYS A 143 22.34 -3.94 1.19
N GLN A 144 22.23 -3.86 2.52
CA GLN A 144 23.38 -4.03 3.41
C GLN A 144 23.86 -5.48 3.52
N GLN A 145 23.03 -6.46 3.13
CA GLN A 145 23.42 -7.88 3.13
C GLN A 145 24.09 -8.32 1.82
N THR A 146 24.12 -7.46 0.80
CA THR A 146 24.61 -7.79 -0.55
C THR A 146 25.86 -7.01 -0.96
N GLY A 147 26.35 -6.08 -0.13
CA GLY A 147 27.58 -5.32 -0.34
C GLY A 147 28.52 -5.47 0.85
#